data_AF-A0A0S3SK15-F1
#
_entry.id   AF-A0A0S3SK15-F1
#
_cell.length_a   1.000
_cell.length_b   1.000
_cell.length_c   1.000
_cell.angle_alpha   90.00
_cell.angle_beta   90.00
_cell.angle_gamma   90.00
#
_symmetry.space_group_name_H-M   'P 1'
#
loop_
_entity.id
_entity.type
_entity.pdbx_description
1 polymer ?
#
loop_
_entity_poly.entity_id
_entity_poly.type
_entity_poly.pdbx_seq_one_letter_code
_entity_poly.pdbx_strand_id
1 'polypeptide(L)'
;MSHFFKLLDPSSASNSSLTITVSPCEKKKDTMIESRVFVLLKQFRKMKCLKFDGLQELAKQSVANLPLFGMLSHLDLGFVTGEVLLGLLLKSPVLRTLVFKGISIFDMELLNSAAVPECLTSTLQVVKFGSLKGFEHELCVAKFVMENALMLERMSFSIVYWQRKSKETLQRVQETIK
;
A
#
# COMPACT_ATOMS: atom_id res chain seq x y z
N MET A 1 -26.02 -14.71 10.85
CA MET A 1 -26.44 -13.73 9.82
C MET A 1 -25.19 -13.01 9.32
N SER A 2 -24.83 -13.18 8.05
CA SER A 2 -23.66 -12.56 7.43
C SER A 2 -24.06 -11.25 6.74
N HIS A 3 -23.66 -10.12 7.33
CA HIS A 3 -23.80 -8.82 6.67
C HIS A 3 -22.77 -8.73 5.55
N PHE A 4 -23.22 -8.80 4.30
CA PHE A 4 -22.41 -8.50 3.13
C PHE A 4 -22.51 -7.00 2.84
N PHE A 5 -21.38 -6.32 2.75
CA PHE A 5 -21.33 -5.03 2.09
C PHE A 5 -21.34 -5.30 0.59
N LYS A 6 -22.47 -5.04 -0.07
CA LYS A 6 -22.60 -5.14 -1.53
C LYS A 6 -22.89 -3.74 -2.04
N LEU A 7 -22.01 -3.21 -2.88
CA LEU A 7 -22.34 -1.97 -3.58
C LEU A 7 -23.50 -2.26 -4.54
N LEU A 8 -24.60 -1.53 -4.39
CA LEU A 8 -25.80 -1.74 -5.21
C LEU A 8 -25.58 -1.29 -6.66
N ASP A 9 -24.63 -0.40 -6.92
CA ASP A 9 -24.25 0.06 -8.26
C ASP A 9 -22.76 0.44 -8.35
N PRO A 10 -21.85 -0.52 -8.62
CA PRO A 10 -20.43 -0.23 -8.80
C PRO A 10 -20.10 0.48 -10.12
N SER A 11 -21.02 0.48 -11.09
CA SER A 11 -20.86 1.12 -12.40
C SER A 11 -20.89 2.65 -12.32
N SER A 12 -21.76 3.21 -11.48
CA SER A 12 -21.82 4.66 -11.25
C SER A 12 -20.64 5.21 -10.44
N ALA A 13 -19.91 4.35 -9.74
CA ALA A 13 -18.70 4.68 -8.99
C ALA A 13 -17.45 4.91 -9.89
N SER A 14 -17.59 5.00 -11.22
CA SER A 14 -16.48 5.39 -12.10
C SER A 14 -15.95 6.78 -11.73
N ASN A 15 -14.62 6.95 -11.65
CA ASN A 15 -13.97 8.18 -11.16
C ASN A 15 -14.23 8.54 -9.68
N SER A 16 -14.81 7.65 -8.87
CA SER A 16 -15.04 7.91 -7.45
C SER A 16 -13.84 7.59 -6.56
N SER A 17 -13.89 8.08 -5.32
CA SER A 17 -12.98 7.72 -4.23
C SER A 17 -13.71 6.88 -3.21
N LEU A 18 -13.08 5.81 -2.73
CA LEU A 18 -13.63 4.93 -1.69
C LEU A 18 -12.67 4.86 -0.51
N THR A 19 -13.23 5.00 0.69
CA THR A 19 -12.52 4.73 1.94
C THR A 19 -13.08 3.46 2.57
N ILE A 20 -12.21 2.48 2.75
CA ILE A 20 -12.49 1.25 3.51
C ILE A 20 -11.67 1.32 4.80
N THR A 21 -12.35 1.14 5.93
CA THR A 21 -11.70 1.03 7.24
C THR A 21 -12.12 -0.27 7.87
N VAL A 22 -11.16 -1.17 8.05
CA VAL A 22 -11.35 -2.44 8.76
C VAL A 22 -10.79 -2.27 10.16
N SER A 23 -11.68 -2.09 11.14
CA SER A 23 -11.30 -2.07 12.54
C SER A 23 -11.13 -3.52 13.05
N PRO A 24 -10.04 -3.84 13.78
CA PRO A 24 -9.89 -5.14 14.41
C PRO A 24 -11.07 -5.42 15.34
N CYS A 25 -11.79 -6.51 15.11
CA CYS A 25 -12.67 -7.06 16.13
C CYS A 25 -11.79 -7.95 17.01
N GLU A 26 -11.80 -7.77 18.33
CA GLU A 26 -10.91 -8.44 19.31
C GLU A 26 -10.99 -10.00 19.32
N LYS A 27 -11.75 -10.61 18.41
CA LYS A 27 -12.04 -12.04 18.38
C LYS A 27 -11.47 -12.68 17.12
N LYS A 28 -10.22 -13.15 17.23
CA LYS A 28 -9.48 -14.07 16.31
C LYS A 28 -9.30 -13.56 14.86
N LYS A 29 -8.20 -13.98 14.22
CA LYS A 29 -8.00 -13.83 12.77
C LYS A 29 -9.12 -14.58 12.05
N ASP A 30 -10.16 -13.86 11.69
CA ASP A 30 -11.32 -14.41 11.03
C ASP A 30 -11.03 -14.43 9.52
N THR A 31 -10.74 -15.61 8.96
CA THR A 31 -10.56 -15.83 7.51
C THR A 31 -11.77 -15.35 6.70
N MET A 32 -12.92 -15.20 7.36
CA MET A 32 -14.13 -14.61 6.81
C MET A 32 -13.98 -13.10 6.53
N ILE A 33 -13.15 -12.35 7.26
CA ILE A 33 -12.92 -10.92 7.00
C ILE A 33 -12.07 -10.74 5.75
N GLU A 34 -11.01 -11.55 5.59
CA GLU A 34 -10.17 -11.52 4.38
C GLU A 34 -11.03 -11.76 3.14
N SER A 35 -11.77 -12.87 3.10
CA SER A 35 -12.63 -13.20 1.95
C SER A 35 -13.64 -12.09 1.62
N ARG A 36 -14.19 -11.40 2.62
CA ARG A 36 -15.09 -10.25 2.40
C ARG A 36 -14.38 -9.04 1.80
N VAL A 37 -13.18 -8.72 2.27
CA VAL A 37 -12.35 -7.65 1.70
C VAL A 37 -12.02 -7.94 0.23
N PHE A 38 -11.73 -9.19 -0.12
CA PHE A 38 -11.48 -9.57 -1.53
C PHE A 38 -12.71 -9.44 -2.42
N VAL A 39 -13.87 -9.87 -1.93
CA VAL A 39 -15.14 -9.70 -2.66
C VAL A 39 -15.39 -8.21 -2.93
N LEU A 40 -15.14 -7.36 -1.94
CA LEU A 40 -15.23 -5.92 -2.08
C LEU A 40 -14.23 -5.37 -3.10
N LEU A 41 -12.92 -5.64 -2.94
CA LEU A 41 -11.88 -5.17 -3.87
C LEU A 41 -12.14 -5.59 -5.31
N LYS A 42 -12.67 -6.80 -5.54
CA LYS A 42 -13.06 -7.29 -6.88
C LYS A 42 -14.17 -6.45 -7.54
N GLN A 43 -15.02 -5.78 -6.78
CA GLN A 43 -16.08 -4.91 -7.29
C GLN A 43 -15.56 -3.53 -7.73
N PHE A 44 -14.34 -3.15 -7.32
CA PHE A 44 -13.81 -1.80 -7.48
C PHE A 44 -12.76 -1.63 -8.60
N ARG A 45 -12.80 -2.48 -9.64
CA ARG A 45 -11.80 -2.48 -10.73
C ARG A 45 -11.68 -1.15 -11.49
N LYS A 46 -12.74 -0.33 -11.50
CA LYS A 46 -12.81 0.95 -12.21
C LYS A 46 -12.52 2.17 -11.35
N MET A 47 -12.10 1.97 -10.10
CA MET A 47 -11.87 3.08 -9.17
C MET A 47 -10.54 3.78 -9.44
N LYS A 48 -10.53 5.11 -9.26
CA LYS A 48 -9.33 5.94 -9.40
C LYS A 48 -8.59 6.14 -8.08
N CYS A 49 -9.32 6.15 -6.97
CA CYS A 49 -8.76 6.40 -5.65
C CYS A 49 -9.27 5.34 -4.65
N LEU A 50 -8.35 4.68 -3.97
CA LEU A 50 -8.65 3.73 -2.90
C LEU A 50 -7.91 4.14 -1.65
N LYS A 51 -8.67 4.37 -0.58
CA LYS A 51 -8.13 4.47 0.78
C LYS A 51 -8.49 3.21 1.56
N PHE A 52 -7.51 2.55 2.14
CA PHE A 52 -7.72 1.32 2.89
C PHE A 52 -6.88 1.28 4.18
N ASP A 53 -7.56 1.24 5.32
CA ASP A 53 -6.93 1.03 6.63
C ASP A 53 -7.30 -0.36 7.19
N GLY A 54 -6.31 -1.13 7.66
CA GLY A 54 -6.49 -2.49 8.17
C GLY A 54 -5.92 -3.64 7.31
N LEU A 55 -5.05 -3.35 6.33
CA LEU A 55 -4.41 -4.36 5.47
C LEU A 55 -3.35 -5.23 6.17
N GLN A 56 -2.91 -4.85 7.38
CA GLN A 56 -1.91 -5.61 8.15
C GLN A 56 -2.34 -7.06 8.44
N GLU A 57 -3.66 -7.30 8.46
CA GLU A 57 -4.24 -8.61 8.73
C GLU A 57 -4.45 -9.47 7.48
N LEU A 58 -4.17 -8.98 6.26
CA LEU A 58 -4.28 -9.79 5.05
C LEU A 58 -3.17 -10.85 5.00
N ALA A 59 -3.53 -12.13 4.96
CA ALA A 59 -2.59 -13.23 4.77
C ALA A 59 -1.85 -13.12 3.42
N LYS A 60 -0.59 -13.56 3.38
CA LYS A 60 0.25 -13.58 2.16
C LYS A 60 -0.43 -14.24 0.95
N GLN A 61 -1.16 -15.34 1.17
CA GLN A 61 -1.89 -16.08 0.13
C GLN A 61 -3.00 -15.27 -0.54
N SER A 62 -3.48 -14.24 0.15
CA SER A 62 -4.61 -13.45 -0.29
C SER A 62 -4.21 -12.46 -1.40
N VAL A 63 -2.97 -11.97 -1.38
CA VAL A 63 -2.41 -11.03 -2.37
C VAL A 63 -2.47 -11.56 -3.80
N ALA A 64 -2.25 -12.86 -4.00
CA ALA A 64 -2.34 -13.49 -5.32
C ALA A 64 -3.75 -13.39 -5.94
N ASN A 65 -4.79 -13.30 -5.10
CA ASN A 65 -6.19 -13.23 -5.50
C ASN A 65 -6.70 -11.79 -5.72
N LEU A 66 -5.82 -10.79 -5.59
CA LEU A 66 -6.18 -9.40 -5.86
C LEU A 66 -6.55 -9.20 -7.33
N PRO A 67 -7.64 -8.46 -7.62
CA PRO A 67 -7.99 -8.11 -8.98
C PRO A 67 -6.95 -7.15 -9.57
N LEU A 68 -6.90 -7.05 -10.90
CA LEU A 68 -6.19 -5.97 -11.57
C LEU A 68 -6.99 -4.65 -11.39
N PHE A 69 -6.31 -3.61 -10.92
CA PHE A 69 -6.83 -2.26 -10.72
C PHE A 69 -6.38 -1.33 -11.85
N GLY A 70 -6.90 -1.55 -13.05
CA GLY A 70 -6.45 -0.87 -14.27
C GLY A 70 -6.70 0.65 -14.33
N MET A 71 -7.46 1.22 -13.38
CA MET A 71 -7.73 2.66 -13.32
C MET A 71 -7.22 3.33 -12.04
N LEU A 72 -6.64 2.56 -11.12
CA LEU A 72 -6.29 3.05 -9.79
C LEU A 72 -5.05 3.94 -9.85
N SER A 73 -5.29 5.24 -9.77
CA SER A 73 -4.27 6.29 -9.83
C SER A 73 -3.80 6.76 -8.45
N HIS A 74 -4.59 6.55 -7.40
CA HIS A 74 -4.27 6.99 -6.03
C HIS A 74 -4.57 5.87 -5.03
N LEU A 75 -3.58 5.53 -4.22
CA LEU A 75 -3.66 4.52 -3.19
C LEU A 75 -3.21 5.10 -1.85
N ASP A 76 -4.10 5.12 -0.86
CA ASP A 76 -3.85 5.58 0.51
C ASP A 76 -4.05 4.41 1.48
N LEU A 77 -2.98 3.98 2.14
CA LEU A 77 -2.99 2.80 2.98
C LEU A 77 -2.77 3.14 4.45
N GLY A 78 -3.32 2.30 5.32
CA GLY A 78 -2.97 2.25 6.72
C GLY A 78 -1.57 1.67 6.97
N PHE A 79 -1.43 0.90 8.04
CA PHE A 79 -0.25 0.05 8.24
C PHE A 79 -0.37 -1.20 7.36
N VAL A 80 0.70 -1.53 6.65
CA VAL A 80 0.75 -2.67 5.71
C VAL A 80 2.02 -3.48 5.90
N THR A 81 1.98 -4.76 5.54
CA THR A 81 3.22 -5.52 5.31
C THR A 81 3.74 -5.19 3.91
N GLY A 82 5.04 -5.35 3.69
CA GLY A 82 5.59 -5.02 2.38
C GLY A 82 5.17 -6.01 1.28
N GLU A 83 4.79 -7.25 1.62
CA GLU A 83 4.21 -8.19 0.65
C GLU A 83 2.86 -7.71 0.11
N VAL A 84 2.00 -7.21 1.01
CA VAL A 84 0.72 -6.62 0.63
C VAL A 84 0.94 -5.37 -0.21
N LEU A 85 1.90 -4.52 0.19
CA LEU A 85 2.26 -3.32 -0.57
C LEU A 85 2.70 -3.69 -1.99
N LEU A 86 3.68 -4.59 -2.12
CA LEU A 86 4.22 -5.01 -3.42
C LEU A 86 3.13 -5.63 -4.31
N GLY A 87 2.27 -6.47 -3.73
CA GLY A 87 1.16 -7.05 -4.46
C GLY A 87 0.15 -6.03 -4.97
N LEU A 88 -0.14 -4.99 -4.20
CA LEU A 88 -0.99 -3.89 -4.64
C LEU A 88 -0.35 -3.09 -5.78
N LEU A 89 0.96 -2.84 -5.71
CA LEU A 89 1.70 -2.17 -6.79
C LEU A 89 1.66 -2.98 -8.09
N LEU A 90 1.91 -4.30 -8.01
CA LEU A 90 1.84 -5.21 -9.17
C LEU A 90 0.44 -5.26 -9.80
N LYS A 91 -0.61 -5.00 -9.03
CA LYS A 91 -2.00 -4.99 -9.52
C LYS A 91 -2.48 -3.61 -9.94
N SER A 92 -1.68 -2.56 -9.80
CA SER A 92 -2.09 -1.17 -10.04
C SER A 92 -1.19 -0.48 -11.06
N PRO A 93 -1.21 -0.90 -12.34
CA PRO A 93 -0.21 -0.50 -13.33
C PRO A 93 -0.19 1.01 -13.64
N VAL A 94 -1.28 1.74 -13.38
CA VAL A 94 -1.42 3.18 -13.65
C VAL A 94 -1.32 4.05 -12.39
N LEU A 95 -0.79 3.50 -11.29
CA LEU A 95 -0.72 4.19 -10.01
C LEU A 95 0.20 5.42 -10.09
N ARG A 96 -0.32 6.59 -9.70
CA ARG A 96 0.42 7.86 -9.69
C ARG A 96 0.80 8.34 -8.30
N THR A 97 -0.03 8.05 -7.31
CA THR A 97 0.20 8.46 -5.93
C THR A 97 0.03 7.28 -4.99
N LEU A 98 1.07 7.06 -4.18
CA LEU A 98 1.09 6.10 -3.10
C LEU A 98 1.26 6.83 -1.77
N VAL A 99 0.35 6.58 -0.84
CA VAL A 99 0.41 7.05 0.55
C VAL A 99 0.25 5.84 1.44
N PHE A 100 1.03 5.74 2.51
CA PHE A 100 0.78 4.74 3.55
C PHE A 100 1.20 5.24 4.92
N LYS A 101 0.48 4.83 5.96
CA LYS A 101 0.83 5.20 7.34
C LYS A 101 2.17 4.60 7.74
N GLY A 102 2.42 3.32 7.46
CA GLY A 102 3.70 2.70 7.78
C GLY A 102 3.81 1.26 7.32
N ILE A 103 5.02 0.70 7.42
CA ILE A 103 5.34 -0.66 7.01
C ILE A 103 5.77 -1.44 8.24
N SER A 104 5.13 -2.58 8.52
CA SER A 104 5.40 -3.33 9.76
C SER A 104 6.52 -4.34 9.63
N ILE A 105 6.44 -5.21 8.62
CA ILE A 105 7.40 -6.30 8.37
C ILE A 105 7.56 -6.36 6.85
N PHE A 106 8.79 -6.57 6.42
CA PHE A 106 9.07 -6.85 5.03
C PHE A 106 10.26 -7.77 4.86
N ASP A 107 10.04 -8.84 4.11
CA ASP A 107 11.10 -9.74 3.70
C ASP A 107 11.87 -9.09 2.54
N MET A 108 13.13 -8.71 2.80
CA MET A 108 13.97 -8.05 1.81
C MET A 108 14.29 -8.95 0.61
N GLU A 109 14.27 -10.28 0.77
CA GLU A 109 14.50 -11.21 -0.34
C GLU A 109 13.40 -11.11 -1.39
N LEU A 110 12.19 -10.70 -0.99
CA LEU A 110 11.09 -10.45 -1.92
C LEU A 110 11.34 -9.23 -2.79
N LEU A 111 12.01 -8.18 -2.31
CA LEU A 111 12.37 -7.06 -3.19
C LEU A 111 13.39 -7.46 -4.25
N ASN A 112 14.40 -8.24 -3.84
CA ASN A 112 15.49 -8.62 -4.72
C ASN A 112 15.06 -9.60 -5.81
N SER A 113 14.01 -10.39 -5.55
CA SER A 113 13.47 -11.40 -6.48
C SER A 113 12.22 -10.95 -7.23
N ALA A 114 11.56 -9.88 -6.78
CA ALA A 114 10.32 -9.43 -7.41
C ALA A 114 10.55 -8.76 -8.76
N ALA A 115 9.62 -9.03 -9.68
CA ALA A 115 9.47 -8.20 -10.85
C ALA A 115 9.11 -6.77 -10.42
N VAL A 116 9.73 -5.78 -11.07
CA VAL A 116 9.45 -4.37 -10.82
C VAL A 116 8.02 -4.04 -11.25
N PRO A 117 7.16 -3.53 -10.34
CA PRO A 117 5.82 -3.07 -10.69
C PRO A 117 5.81 -2.06 -11.85
N GLU A 118 4.94 -2.28 -12.83
CA GLU A 118 4.82 -1.42 -14.02
C GLU A 118 4.59 0.05 -13.67
N CYS A 119 3.81 0.32 -12.61
CA CYS A 119 3.55 1.68 -12.15
C CYS A 119 4.81 2.44 -11.72
N LEU A 120 5.83 1.75 -11.19
CA LEU A 120 7.10 2.38 -10.84
C LEU A 120 7.81 2.87 -12.10
N THR A 121 7.86 2.04 -13.12
CA THR A 121 8.55 2.39 -14.36
C THR A 121 7.83 3.44 -15.21
N SER A 122 6.53 3.67 -15.02
CA SER A 122 5.71 4.40 -16.00
C SER A 122 4.83 5.52 -15.48
N THR A 123 4.36 5.48 -14.22
CA THR A 123 3.31 6.42 -13.77
C THR A 123 3.48 6.97 -12.36
N LEU A 124 4.26 6.33 -11.50
CA LEU A 124 4.31 6.70 -10.08
C LEU A 124 5.07 8.01 -9.91
N GLN A 125 4.35 9.05 -9.48
CA GLN A 125 4.87 10.42 -9.34
C GLN A 125 5.10 10.79 -7.88
N VAL A 126 4.23 10.34 -6.98
CA VAL A 126 4.24 10.79 -5.58
C VAL A 126 4.21 9.61 -4.62
N VAL A 127 5.14 9.58 -3.68
CA VAL A 127 5.16 8.62 -2.57
C VAL A 127 5.22 9.33 -1.22
N LYS A 128 4.36 8.94 -0.29
CA LYS A 128 4.29 9.52 1.06
C LYS A 128 4.34 8.46 2.16
N PHE A 129 5.39 8.52 2.97
CA PHE A 129 5.57 7.73 4.18
C PHE A 129 4.97 8.51 5.37
N GLY A 130 3.89 8.02 5.96
CA GLY A 130 3.12 8.75 6.98
C GLY A 130 3.68 8.68 8.41
N SER A 131 4.44 7.63 8.75
CA SER A 131 5.00 7.41 10.08
C SER A 131 6.31 6.64 9.95
N LEU A 132 7.33 7.29 9.40
CA LEU A 132 8.67 6.70 9.28
C LEU A 132 9.34 6.62 10.65
N LYS A 133 9.77 5.41 11.03
CA LYS A 133 10.48 5.11 12.28
C LYS A 133 11.99 4.92 12.07
N GLY A 134 12.43 4.78 10.82
CA GLY A 134 13.84 4.61 10.46
C GLY A 134 14.31 3.16 10.54
N PHE A 135 13.37 2.21 10.48
CA PHE A 135 13.71 0.79 10.43
C PHE A 135 14.24 0.41 9.04
N GLU A 136 15.14 -0.57 9.00
CA GLU A 136 15.78 -1.03 7.76
C GLU A 136 14.75 -1.40 6.68
N HIS A 137 13.66 -2.09 7.02
CA HIS A 137 12.63 -2.46 6.06
C HIS A 137 11.90 -1.26 5.44
N GLU A 138 11.75 -0.16 6.18
CA GLU A 138 11.16 1.08 5.65
C GLU A 138 12.12 1.76 4.67
N LEU A 139 13.41 1.78 5.02
CA LEU A 139 14.48 2.34 4.18
C LEU A 139 14.67 1.52 2.91
N CYS A 140 14.59 0.18 2.98
CA CYS A 140 14.63 -0.69 1.81
C CYS A 140 13.50 -0.42 0.83
N VAL A 141 12.28 -0.18 1.32
CA VAL A 141 11.15 0.18 0.45
C VAL A 141 11.37 1.56 -0.18
N ALA A 142 11.86 2.53 0.59
CA ALA A 142 12.20 3.85 0.06
C ALA A 142 13.26 3.74 -1.05
N LYS A 143 14.34 2.99 -0.80
CA LYS A 143 15.40 2.72 -1.77
C LYS A 143 14.87 2.04 -3.03
N PHE A 144 14.09 0.97 -2.87
CA PHE A 144 13.49 0.25 -3.98
C PHE A 144 12.63 1.16 -4.87
N VAL A 145 11.80 2.02 -4.25
CA VAL A 145 11.02 2.99 -5.01
C VAL A 145 11.93 3.99 -5.71
N MET A 146 12.94 4.54 -5.04
CA MET A 146 13.87 5.49 -5.66
C MET A 146 14.60 4.91 -6.88
N GLU A 147 15.05 3.66 -6.80
CA GLU A 147 15.80 2.98 -7.87
C GLU A 147 14.92 2.64 -9.07
N ASN A 148 13.62 2.40 -8.86
CA ASN A 148 12.73 1.86 -9.90
C ASN A 148 11.66 2.86 -10.39
N ALA A 149 11.38 3.92 -9.63
CA ALA A 149 10.32 4.88 -9.95
C ALA A 149 10.80 5.97 -10.91
N LEU A 150 10.77 5.68 -12.21
CA LEU A 150 11.33 6.56 -13.25
C LEU A 150 10.61 7.91 -13.41
N MET A 151 9.32 7.96 -13.03
CA MET A 151 8.48 9.17 -13.11
C MET A 151 8.30 9.86 -11.76
N LEU A 152 9.11 9.50 -10.76
CA LEU A 152 8.97 10.00 -9.40
C LEU A 152 9.30 11.49 -9.32
N GLU A 153 8.29 12.31 -9.06
CA GLU A 153 8.43 13.75 -8.87
C GLU A 153 8.68 14.11 -7.40
N ARG A 154 8.12 13.33 -6.47
CA ARG A 154 8.21 13.62 -5.04
C ARG A 154 8.12 12.37 -4.17
N MET A 155 9.13 12.18 -3.34
CA MET A 155 9.06 11.30 -2.17
C MET A 155 9.06 12.15 -0.90
N SER A 156 8.16 11.86 0.03
CA SER A 156 8.04 12.62 1.28
C SER A 156 7.88 11.70 2.49
N PHE A 157 8.44 12.15 3.61
CA PHE A 157 8.51 11.40 4.85
C PHE A 157 7.95 12.24 5.99
N SER A 158 7.03 11.65 6.74
CA SER A 158 6.56 12.17 8.02
C SER A 158 7.22 11.35 9.13
N ILE A 159 8.06 12.02 9.92
CA ILE A 159 8.83 11.38 10.98
C ILE A 159 8.08 11.54 12.29
N VAL A 160 7.99 10.44 13.05
CA VAL A 160 7.38 10.47 14.36
C VAL A 160 8.41 10.96 15.39
N TYR A 161 8.27 12.22 15.82
CA TYR A 161 9.22 12.94 16.68
C TYR A 161 9.42 12.37 18.10
N TRP A 162 8.67 11.33 18.48
CA TRP A 162 8.81 10.69 19.79
C TRP A 162 10.01 9.75 19.91
N GLN A 163 10.76 9.53 18.83
CA GLN A 163 12.02 8.77 18.82
C GLN A 163 13.21 9.70 19.10
N ARG A 164 14.03 9.40 20.12
CA ARG A 164 15.32 10.07 20.44
C ARG A 164 16.30 10.13 19.24
N LYS A 165 16.02 9.40 18.16
CA LYS A 165 16.84 9.19 16.97
C LYS A 165 16.31 9.86 15.69
N SER A 166 15.42 10.86 15.80
CA SER A 166 14.84 11.52 14.61
C SER A 166 15.91 12.14 13.69
N LYS A 167 16.99 12.72 14.26
CA LYS A 167 18.15 13.21 13.48
C LYS A 167 18.88 12.09 12.75
N GLU A 168 19.16 10.97 13.43
CA GLU A 168 19.77 9.78 12.81
C GLU A 168 18.89 9.20 11.70
N THR A 169 17.57 9.21 11.89
CA THR A 169 16.60 8.74 10.89
C THR A 169 16.61 9.62 9.64
N LEU A 170 16.61 10.95 9.80
CA LEU A 170 16.75 11.88 8.68
C LEU A 170 18.04 11.66 7.92
N GLN A 171 19.15 11.51 8.64
CA GLN A 171 20.45 11.28 8.02
C GLN A 171 20.48 9.96 7.24
N ARG A 172 19.96 8.86 7.81
CA ARG A 172 19.85 7.58 7.11
C ARG A 172 18.98 7.67 5.86
N VAL A 173 17.86 8.39 5.92
CA VAL A 173 17.02 8.64 4.74
C VAL A 173 17.81 9.39 3.67
N GLN A 174 18.56 10.44 4.05
CA GLN A 174 19.40 11.18 3.12
C GLN A 174 20.53 10.33 2.52
N GLU A 175 21.14 9.44 3.31
CA GLU A 175 22.17 8.50 2.87
C GLU A 175 21.62 7.41 1.95
N THR A 176 20.39 6.96 2.20
CA THR A 176 19.72 5.90 1.41
C THR A 176 19.21 6.41 0.06
N ILE A 177 18.90 7.72 -0.04
CA ILE A 177 18.33 8.36 -1.23
C ILE A 177 19.41 8.91 -2.18
N LYS A 178 20.67 8.94 -1.77
CA LYS A 178 21.81 9.31 -2.63
C LYS A 178 22.21 8.17 -3.57
#